data_AF-A0A4C1YC87-F1
#
_entry.id   AF-A0A4C1YC87-F1
#
_cell.length_a   1.000
_cell.length_b   1.000
_cell.length_c   1.000
_cell.angle_alpha   90.00
_cell.angle_beta   90.00
_cell.angle_gamma   90.00
#
_symmetry.space_group_name_H-M   'P 1'
#
loop_
_entity.id
_entity.type
_entity.pdbx_description
1 polymer ?
#
loop_
_entity_poly.entity_id
_entity_poly.type
_entity_poly.pdbx_seq_one_letter_code
_entity_poly.pdbx_strand_id
1 'polypeptide(L)'
;MIYYDFRRELTQKQCINQLTSTFKDKAPLKTTVHHRFGEFNRGRSTLTDEFKEGCSKSVVAPQSIDAVRELMIEDRHVTCREIKASWAYKYDEHYTKIWL
;
A
#
# COMPACT_ATOMS: atom_id res chain seq x y z
N MET A 1 16.57 -2.76 10.64
CA MET A 1 17.27 -3.48 11.74
C MET A 1 17.04 -4.97 11.73
N ILE A 2 15.81 -5.48 11.59
CA ILE A 2 15.56 -6.94 11.49
C ILE A 2 16.41 -7.60 10.39
N TYR A 3 16.53 -6.97 9.22
CA TYR A 3 17.39 -7.46 8.14
C TYR A 3 18.88 -7.44 8.48
N TYR A 4 19.34 -6.43 9.22
CA TYR A 4 20.73 -6.36 9.66
C TYR A 4 21.05 -7.52 10.61
N ASP A 5 20.17 -7.79 11.57
CA ASP A 5 20.33 -8.92 12.48
C ASP A 5 20.23 -10.28 11.75
N PHE A 6 19.34 -10.39 10.77
CA PHE A 6 19.25 -11.56 9.88
C PHE A 6 20.55 -11.79 9.11
N ARG A 7 21.15 -10.75 8.53
CA ARG A 7 22.45 -10.81 7.82
C ARG A 7 23.63 -11.11 8.73
N ARG A 8 23.49 -10.87 10.04
CA ARG A 8 24.43 -11.28 11.09
C ARG A 8 24.15 -12.70 11.60
N GLU A 9 23.23 -13.42 10.98
CA GLU A 9 22.86 -14.80 11.32
C GLU A 9 22.35 -14.95 12.76
N LEU A 10 21.79 -13.87 13.32
CA LEU A 10 21.14 -13.92 14.62
C LEU A 10 19.87 -14.76 14.54
N THR A 11 19.63 -15.56 15.57
CA THR A 11 18.34 -16.24 15.72
C THR A 11 17.21 -15.22 15.93
N GLN A 12 15.98 -15.60 15.57
CA GLN A 12 14.79 -14.77 15.83
C GLN A 12 14.69 -14.35 17.29
N LYS A 13 15.02 -15.25 18.23
CA LYS A 13 15.02 -14.98 19.68
C LYS A 13 16.05 -13.91 20.06
N GLN A 14 17.27 -13.99 19.54
CA GLN A 14 18.31 -13.00 19.81
C GLN A 14 17.93 -11.63 19.23
N CYS A 15 17.41 -11.59 18.00
CA CYS A 15 16.93 -10.36 17.38
C CYS A 15 15.80 -9.72 18.21
N ILE A 16 14.80 -10.51 18.66
CA ILE A 16 13.72 -10.03 19.53
C ILE A 16 14.28 -9.43 20.83
N ASN A 17 15.20 -10.14 21.49
CA ASN A 17 15.78 -9.67 22.75
C ASN A 17 16.59 -8.37 22.56
N GLN A 18 17.38 -8.29 21.48
CA GLN A 18 18.16 -7.11 21.14
C GLN A 18 17.25 -5.91 20.83
N LEU A 19 16.23 -6.09 20.00
CA LEU A 19 15.28 -5.03 19.63
C LEU A 19 14.46 -4.57 20.84
N THR A 20 14.00 -5.50 21.68
CA THR A 20 13.23 -5.17 22.89
C THR A 20 14.10 -4.43 23.90
N SER A 21 15.36 -4.84 24.09
CA SER A 21 16.30 -4.15 24.99
C SER A 21 16.63 -2.73 24.50
N THR A 22 16.86 -2.58 23.19
CA THR A 22 17.28 -1.31 22.58
C THR A 22 16.15 -0.30 22.49
N PHE A 23 14.97 -0.72 22.04
CA PHE A 23 13.85 0.18 21.74
C PHE A 23 12.72 0.15 22.76
N LYS A 24 12.70 -0.82 23.66
CA LYS A 24 11.67 -0.97 24.70
C LYS A 24 10.26 -0.92 24.10
N ASP A 25 9.52 0.15 24.38
CA ASP A 25 8.17 0.44 23.91
C ASP A 25 8.08 0.68 22.40
N LYS A 26 9.16 1.19 21.80
CA LYS A 26 9.25 1.44 20.35
C LYS A 26 9.74 0.22 19.57
N ALA A 27 9.93 -0.92 20.24
CA ALA A 27 10.41 -2.12 19.57
C ALA A 27 9.35 -2.68 18.62
N PRO A 28 9.76 -3.25 17.47
CA PRO A 28 8.85 -4.00 16.62
C PRO A 28 8.21 -5.15 17.39
N LEU A 29 6.96 -5.46 17.08
CA LEU A 29 6.28 -6.61 17.64
C LEU A 29 7.02 -7.91 17.26
N LYS A 30 7.00 -8.90 18.17
CA LYS A 30 7.61 -10.21 17.94
C LYS A 30 7.08 -10.87 16.65
N THR A 31 5.78 -10.72 16.38
CA THR A 31 5.13 -11.20 15.16
C THR A 31 5.73 -10.59 13.90
N THR A 32 6.05 -9.29 13.91
CA THR A 32 6.73 -8.61 12.80
C THR A 32 8.12 -9.18 12.55
N VAL A 33 8.87 -9.50 13.61
CA VAL A 33 10.20 -10.14 13.49
C VAL A 33 10.07 -11.53 12.86
N HIS A 34 9.17 -12.38 13.37
CA HIS A 34 8.95 -13.72 12.81
C HIS A 34 8.55 -13.68 11.34
N HIS A 35 7.58 -12.82 10.98
CA HIS A 35 7.14 -12.65 9.60
C HIS A 35 8.29 -12.22 8.68
N ARG A 36 9.05 -11.18 9.05
CA ARG A 36 10.18 -10.69 8.24
C ARG A 36 11.29 -11.73 8.10
N PHE A 37 11.63 -12.46 9.16
CA PHE A 37 12.60 -13.57 9.06
C PHE A 37 12.12 -14.68 8.11
N GLY A 38 10.83 -15.02 8.15
CA GLY A 38 10.24 -15.98 7.21
C GLY A 38 10.38 -15.53 5.75
N GLU A 39 10.12 -14.25 5.49
CA GLU A 39 10.30 -13.64 4.16
C GLU A 39 11.77 -13.66 3.70
N PHE A 40 12.71 -13.33 4.59
CA PHE A 40 14.13 -13.35 4.24
C PHE A 40 14.66 -14.78 3.99
N ASN A 41 14.18 -15.77 4.74
CA ASN A 41 14.48 -17.19 4.48
C ASN A 41 13.93 -17.67 3.12
N ARG A 42 12.85 -17.05 2.62
CA ARG A 42 12.29 -17.31 1.28
C ARG A 42 13.07 -16.60 0.17
N GLY A 43 14.17 -15.91 0.50
CA GLY A 43 15.02 -15.21 -0.47
C GLY A 43 14.61 -13.76 -0.74
N ARG A 44 13.64 -13.21 0.00
CA ARG A 44 13.29 -11.79 -0.13
C ARG A 44 14.46 -10.93 0.35
N SER A 45 14.98 -10.06 -0.50
CA SER A 45 16.09 -9.15 -0.18
C SER A 45 15.65 -7.69 0.01
N THR A 46 14.40 -7.38 -0.32
CA THR A 46 13.85 -6.02 -0.27
C THR A 46 13.51 -5.61 1.17
N LEU A 47 14.06 -4.46 1.57
CA LEU A 47 13.77 -3.83 2.87
C LEU A 47 12.45 -3.08 2.84
N THR A 48 12.12 -2.51 1.70
CA THR A 48 10.91 -1.74 1.44
C THR A 48 9.67 -2.63 1.52
N ASP A 49 8.59 -2.04 2.02
CA ASP A 49 7.27 -2.65 1.83
C ASP A 49 6.99 -2.63 0.33
N GLU A 50 6.62 -3.78 -0.22
CA GLU A 50 6.17 -3.80 -1.60
C GLU A 50 4.90 -2.98 -1.70
N PHE A 51 4.79 -2.21 -2.78
CA PHE A 51 3.58 -1.47 -3.05
C PHE A 51 2.43 -2.48 -3.08
N LYS A 52 1.48 -2.37 -2.15
CA LYS A 52 0.30 -3.23 -2.17
C LYS A 52 -0.51 -2.88 -3.40
N GLU A 53 -0.47 -3.77 -4.38
CA GLU A 53 -1.20 -3.70 -5.65
C GLU A 53 -2.72 -3.90 -5.47
N GLY A 54 -3.29 -3.18 -4.50
CA GLY A 54 -4.73 -3.02 -4.28
C GLY A 54 -5.15 -1.54 -4.28
N CYS A 55 -4.19 -0.61 -4.34
CA CYS A 55 -4.48 0.80 -4.61
C CYS A 55 -4.04 1.09 -6.04
N SER A 56 -4.99 1.03 -6.98
CA SER A 56 -4.74 1.36 -8.37
C SER A 56 -4.34 2.83 -8.49
N LYS A 57 -3.04 3.08 -8.71
CA LYS A 57 -2.49 4.43 -8.98
C LYS A 57 -3.17 5.11 -10.17
N SER A 58 -3.74 4.30 -11.08
CA SER A 58 -4.52 4.74 -12.24
C SER A 58 -5.82 5.50 -11.85
N VAL A 59 -6.45 5.17 -10.73
CA VAL A 59 -7.71 5.83 -10.30
C VAL A 59 -7.48 7.26 -9.80
N VAL A 60 -6.26 7.57 -9.32
CA VAL A 60 -5.90 8.88 -8.75
C VAL A 60 -4.96 9.61 -9.71
N ALA A 61 -5.38 9.79 -10.95
CA ALA A 61 -4.73 10.72 -11.86
C ALA A 61 -5.11 12.17 -11.48
N PRO A 62 -4.26 13.18 -11.71
CA PRO A 62 -4.63 14.59 -11.47
C PRO A 62 -5.96 14.96 -12.13
N GLN A 63 -6.20 14.44 -13.34
CA GLN A 63 -7.44 14.62 -14.09
C GLN A 63 -8.68 14.05 -13.40
N SER A 64 -8.57 12.94 -12.65
CA SER A 64 -9.71 12.39 -11.90
C SER A 64 -9.98 13.21 -10.65
N ILE A 65 -8.93 13.72 -10.00
CA ILE A 65 -9.08 14.65 -8.86
C ILE A 65 -9.76 15.94 -9.30
N ASP A 66 -9.34 16.53 -10.41
CA ASP A 66 -9.90 17.79 -10.92
C ASP A 66 -11.36 17.61 -11.35
N ALA A 67 -11.70 16.52 -12.03
CA ALA A 67 -13.08 16.21 -12.40
C ALA A 67 -14.02 16.05 -11.20
N VAL A 68 -13.54 15.48 -10.08
CA VAL A 68 -14.34 15.41 -8.84
C VAL A 68 -14.50 16.78 -8.21
N ARG A 69 -13.45 17.61 -8.23
CA ARG A 69 -13.53 18.98 -7.71
C ARG A 69 -14.56 19.80 -8.49
N GLU A 70 -14.58 19.68 -9.81
CA GLU A 70 -15.58 20.35 -10.66
C GLU A 70 -17.00 19.88 -10.35
N LEU A 71 -17.23 18.56 -10.21
CA LEU A 71 -18.53 18.02 -9.82
C LEU A 71 -19.00 18.53 -8.45
N MET A 72 -18.09 18.68 -7.48
CA MET A 72 -18.41 19.24 -6.17
C MET A 72 -18.68 20.75 -6.19
N ILE A 73 -18.13 21.47 -7.17
CA ILE A 73 -18.40 22.90 -7.38
C ILE A 73 -19.76 23.08 -8.04
N GLU A 74 -20.11 22.22 -9.00
CA GLU A 74 -21.37 22.24 -9.72
C GLU A 74 -22.54 21.78 -8.83
N ASP A 75 -22.37 20.66 -8.12
CA ASP A 75 -23.33 20.15 -7.14
C ASP A 75 -22.64 19.82 -5.81
N ARG A 76 -22.94 20.65 -4.81
CA ARG A 76 -22.40 20.49 -3.46
C ARG A 76 -22.93 19.25 -2.73
N HIS A 77 -24.03 18.67 -3.20
CA HIS A 77 -24.68 17.49 -2.61
C HIS A 77 -24.36 16.18 -3.33
N VAL A 78 -23.44 16.21 -4.30
CA VAL A 78 -23.04 15.02 -5.06
C VAL A 78 -22.57 13.90 -4.13
N THR A 79 -23.18 12.73 -4.28
CA THR A 79 -22.85 11.56 -3.47
C THR A 79 -21.72 10.75 -4.10
N CYS A 80 -20.98 10.00 -3.28
CA CYS A 80 -19.94 9.08 -3.79
C CYS A 80 -20.49 8.07 -4.81
N ARG A 81 -21.78 7.72 -4.73
CA ARG A 81 -22.43 6.82 -5.69
C ARG A 81 -22.59 7.48 -7.06
N GLU A 82 -23.00 8.74 -7.09
CA GLU A 82 -23.15 9.53 -8.31
C GLU A 82 -21.79 9.82 -8.94
N ILE A 83 -20.78 10.19 -8.15
CA ILE A 83 -19.40 10.35 -8.63
C ILE A 83 -18.92 9.05 -9.30
N LYS A 84 -19.13 7.91 -8.63
CA LYS A 84 -18.75 6.59 -9.16
C LYS A 84 -19.51 6.24 -10.44
N ALA A 85 -20.79 6.60 -10.54
CA ALA A 85 -21.59 6.39 -11.75
C ALA A 85 -21.11 7.26 -12.92
N SER A 86 -20.87 8.56 -12.70
CA SER A 86 -20.34 9.48 -13.70
C SER A 86 -18.99 9.04 -14.26
N TRP A 87 -18.16 8.43 -13.41
CA TRP A 87 -16.90 7.84 -13.84
C TRP A 87 -17.09 6.53 -14.61
N ALA A 88 -18.02 5.67 -14.18
CA ALA A 88 -18.29 4.40 -14.87
C ALA A 88 -18.70 4.62 -16.35
N TYR A 89 -19.53 5.63 -16.64
CA TYR A 89 -19.87 6.02 -18.02
C TYR A 89 -18.66 6.53 -18.81
N LYS A 90 -17.77 7.30 -18.17
CA LYS A 90 -16.58 7.85 -18.83
C LYS A 90 -15.54 6.78 -19.21
N TYR A 91 -15.45 5.70 -18.44
CA TYR A 91 -14.60 4.55 -18.78
C TYR A 91 -15.27 3.63 -19.82
N ASP A 92 -16.59 3.51 -19.83
CA ASP A 92 -17.35 2.69 -20.80
C ASP A 92 -17.23 3.21 -22.25
N GLU A 93 -17.22 4.53 -22.44
CA GLU A 93 -16.95 5.16 -23.75
C GLU A 93 -15.51 4.93 -24.27
N HIS A 94 -14.55 4.77 -23.34
CA HIS A 94 -13.16 4.49 -23.70
C HIS A 94 -12.94 3.04 -24.14
N TYR A 95 -13.72 2.08 -23.63
CA TYR A 95 -13.63 0.68 -24.06
C TYR A 95 -14.44 0.40 -25.34
N THR A 96 -15.53 1.13 -25.58
CA THR A 96 -16.35 0.98 -26.80
C THR A 96 -15.70 1.55 -28.05
N LYS A 97 -14.79 2.54 -27.94
CA LYS A 97 -14.01 3.08 -29.07
C LYS A 97 -12.74 2.30 -29.42
N ILE A 98 -12.33 1.32 -28.61
CA ILE A 98 -11.13 0.49 -28.88
C ILE A 98 -11.49 -0.76 -29.71
N TRP A 99 -12.79 -1.04 -29.91
CA TRP A 99 -13.30 -2.20 -30.64
C TRP A 99 -14.15 -1.88 -31.89
N LEU A 100 -14.16 -0.64 -32.37
CA LEU A 100 -14.72 -0.23 -33.66
C LEU A 100 -13.62 0.40 -34.53
#